data_AF-A0A367M389-F1
#
_entry.id   AF-A0A367M389-F1
#
_cell.length_a   1.000
_cell.length_b   1.000
_cell.length_c   1.000
_cell.angle_alpha   90.00
_cell.angle_beta   90.00
_cell.angle_gamma   90.00
#
_symmetry.space_group_name_H-M   'P 1'
#
loop_
_entity.id
_entity.type
_entity.pdbx_description
1 polymer ?
#
loop_
_entity_poly.entity_id
_entity_poly.type
_entity_poly.pdbx_seq_one_letter_code
_entity_poly.pdbx_strand_id
1 'polypeptide(L)'
;MSNEALDEVLNQLRDHGIEPFTKRSPSWVFGKLVRCKVEGDRNGEATGWYVLHEYTTASGKTLYFGRFGNWRQDLNEKFKLKGVRLTAEERELMHARQEEAKRKAAAKAAYAAQRAAQGAARLWERLSEKGKAPYLDRKQIVGIGGRYGYGGRFMVPMRTLKGLVGLQIIYPEKQPDTGRDKAYWPYGMQKEGAFCLIGPRPEPGEPVLIAEGYATGVSLYMATGCAVAIAFDAGNLLPVGKAMQTEYPSRPLIFCGDDDWKTTRQDGSPWNPGAQAAENAATILGGQFVLPR
;
A
#
# COMPACT_ATOMS: atom_id res chain seq x y z
N MET A 1 -9.63 40.44 2.54
CA MET A 1 -10.84 39.97 1.84
C MET A 1 -10.90 38.47 2.02
N SER A 2 -11.68 38.00 3.00
CA SER A 2 -11.89 36.56 3.23
C SER A 2 -12.55 35.97 2.00
N ASN A 3 -11.95 34.91 1.46
CA ASN A 3 -12.51 34.19 0.33
C ASN A 3 -13.57 33.24 0.89
N GLU A 4 -14.81 33.70 0.95
CA GLU A 4 -15.96 33.02 1.57
C GLU A 4 -16.08 31.54 1.13
N ALA A 5 -15.68 31.22 -0.10
CA ALA A 5 -15.64 29.86 -0.61
C ALA A 5 -14.55 28.98 0.04
N LEU A 6 -13.36 29.52 0.32
CA LEU A 6 -12.31 28.81 1.06
C LEU A 6 -12.66 28.63 2.53
N ASP A 7 -13.42 29.54 3.11
CA ASP A 7 -13.95 29.39 4.46
C ASP A 7 -14.97 28.24 4.52
N GLU A 8 -15.81 28.08 3.48
CA GLU A 8 -16.72 26.91 3.37
C GLU A 8 -15.96 25.58 3.23
N VAL A 9 -14.85 25.56 2.47
CA VAL A 9 -13.95 24.39 2.39
C VAL A 9 -13.33 24.09 3.75
N LEU A 10 -12.83 25.11 4.45
CA LEU A 10 -12.20 24.97 5.75
C LEU A 10 -13.17 24.43 6.80
N ASN A 11 -14.41 24.92 6.80
CA ASN A 11 -15.43 24.46 7.73
C ASN A 11 -15.77 22.99 7.52
N GLN A 12 -15.92 22.53 6.27
CA GLN A 12 -16.16 21.10 5.99
C GLN A 12 -15.05 20.17 6.48
N LEU A 13 -13.79 20.61 6.42
CA LEU A 13 -12.66 19.86 7.00
C LEU A 13 -12.76 19.81 8.53
N ARG A 14 -13.04 20.96 9.16
CA ARG A 14 -13.17 21.07 10.61
C ARG A 14 -14.35 20.28 11.17
N ASP A 15 -15.45 20.19 10.43
CA ASP A 15 -16.62 19.37 10.80
C ASP A 15 -16.26 17.88 10.94
N HIS A 16 -15.18 17.45 10.28
CA HIS A 16 -14.63 16.09 10.37
C HIS A 16 -13.35 16.03 11.21
N GLY A 17 -13.06 17.07 11.99
CA GLY A 17 -11.87 17.18 12.83
C GLY A 17 -10.56 17.29 12.04
N ILE A 18 -10.58 17.55 10.73
CA ILE A 18 -9.39 17.63 9.88
C ILE A 18 -8.80 19.05 9.95
N GLU A 19 -7.53 19.14 10.33
CA GLU A 19 -6.77 20.38 10.41
C GLU A 19 -5.85 20.54 9.20
N PRO A 20 -6.23 21.34 8.17
CA PRO A 20 -5.45 21.48 6.95
C PRO A 20 -4.14 22.26 7.14
N PHE A 21 -4.05 23.05 8.21
CA PHE A 21 -2.92 23.95 8.44
C PHE A 21 -2.08 23.50 9.62
N THR A 22 -0.77 23.56 9.45
CA THR A 22 0.21 23.34 10.52
C THR A 22 1.26 24.44 10.48
N LYS A 23 2.11 24.54 11.51
CA LYS A 23 3.28 25.44 11.48
C LYS A 23 4.17 25.23 10.24
N ARG A 24 4.17 24.01 9.66
CA ARG A 24 4.96 23.67 8.46
C ARG A 24 4.20 23.86 7.14
N SER A 25 2.87 23.99 7.20
CA SER A 25 2.01 24.21 6.04
C SER A 25 0.92 25.21 6.43
N PRO A 26 1.24 26.51 6.50
CA PRO A 26 0.34 27.54 7.02
C PRO A 26 -0.72 28.00 5.99
N SER A 27 -0.69 27.49 4.77
CA SER A 27 -1.55 27.91 3.67
C SER A 27 -2.11 26.73 2.89
N TRP A 28 -3.12 27.01 2.06
CA TRP A 28 -3.69 26.04 1.13
C TRP A 28 -2.65 25.56 0.12
N VAL A 29 -2.73 24.27 -0.20
CA VAL A 29 -1.91 23.64 -1.22
C VAL A 29 -2.84 23.01 -2.26
N PHE A 30 -2.81 23.55 -3.47
CA PHE A 30 -3.69 23.12 -4.55
C PHE A 30 -3.06 22.04 -5.43
N GLY A 31 -3.90 21.18 -6.01
CA GLY A 31 -3.53 20.25 -7.07
C GLY A 31 -2.79 18.98 -6.64
N LYS A 32 -2.56 18.75 -5.35
CA LYS A 32 -1.94 17.53 -4.83
C LYS A 32 -2.56 17.10 -3.51
N LEU A 33 -2.37 15.83 -3.15
CA LEU A 33 -2.81 15.30 -1.86
C LEU A 33 -1.94 15.86 -0.74
N VAL A 34 -2.60 16.45 0.25
CA VAL A 34 -1.99 17.02 1.44
C VAL A 34 -2.40 16.16 2.62
N ARG A 35 -1.44 15.71 3.42
CA ARG A 35 -1.71 15.00 4.68
C ARG A 35 -1.89 16.00 5.80
N CYS A 36 -2.92 15.77 6.61
CA CYS A 36 -3.41 16.68 7.63
C CYS A 36 -3.57 15.92 8.94
N LYS A 37 -3.48 16.64 10.07
CA LYS A 37 -3.84 16.06 11.35
C LYS A 37 -5.36 15.93 11.43
N VAL A 38 -5.82 14.90 12.13
CA VAL A 38 -7.21 14.79 12.58
C VAL A 38 -7.23 14.91 14.10
N GLU A 39 -8.30 15.45 14.64
CA GLU A 39 -8.56 15.41 16.08
C GLU A 39 -8.37 13.98 16.64
N GLY A 40 -7.57 13.85 17.70
CA GLY A 40 -7.17 12.55 18.27
C GLY A 40 -5.91 11.92 17.67
N ASP A 41 -5.31 12.50 16.63
CA ASP A 41 -4.00 12.06 16.12
C ASP A 41 -2.88 12.32 17.14
N ARG A 42 -2.00 11.32 17.33
CA ARG A 42 -0.80 11.49 18.18
C ARG A 42 0.21 12.41 17.52
N ASN A 43 1.19 12.86 18.29
CA ASN A 43 2.21 13.75 17.74
C ASN A 43 3.01 13.06 16.62
N GLY A 44 3.00 13.65 15.42
CA GLY A 44 3.64 13.08 14.22
C GLY A 44 2.70 12.27 13.31
N GLU A 45 1.48 11.95 13.76
CA GLU A 45 0.45 11.35 12.90
C GLU A 45 -0.22 12.41 12.02
N ALA A 46 -0.66 12.00 10.83
CA ALA A 46 -1.41 12.82 9.89
C ALA A 46 -2.35 11.89 9.10
N THR A 47 -3.45 11.50 9.75
CA THR A 47 -4.40 10.50 9.22
C THR A 47 -5.46 11.10 8.30
N GLY A 48 -5.62 12.42 8.36
CA GLY A 48 -6.48 13.19 7.48
C GLY A 48 -5.77 13.52 6.18
N TRP A 49 -6.56 13.80 5.15
CA TRP A 49 -6.05 14.31 3.89
C TRP A 49 -7.06 15.18 3.15
N TYR A 50 -6.57 16.06 2.29
CA TYR A 50 -7.38 16.72 1.28
C TYR A 50 -6.65 16.81 -0.06
N VAL A 51 -7.43 16.92 -1.13
CA VAL A 51 -6.99 17.35 -2.45
C VAL A 51 -7.92 18.47 -2.84
N LEU A 52 -7.41 19.69 -2.97
CA LEU A 52 -8.17 20.87 -3.35
C LEU A 52 -7.64 21.41 -4.68
N HIS A 53 -8.52 21.72 -5.60
CA HIS A 53 -8.21 22.36 -6.87
C HIS A 53 -8.88 23.72 -6.91
N GLU A 54 -8.22 24.66 -7.58
CA GLU A 54 -8.77 25.96 -7.92
C GLU A 54 -8.95 26.07 -9.43
N TYR A 55 -10.02 26.74 -9.85
CA TYR A 55 -10.29 27.02 -11.24
C TYR A 55 -10.95 28.38 -11.39
N THR A 56 -10.34 29.26 -12.16
CA THR A 56 -10.94 30.54 -12.52
C THR A 56 -11.75 30.37 -13.80
N THR A 57 -13.05 30.65 -13.74
CA THR A 57 -13.94 30.65 -14.90
C THR A 57 -13.57 31.76 -15.87
N ALA A 58 -14.09 31.70 -17.10
CA ALA A 58 -13.94 32.78 -18.09
C ALA A 58 -14.51 34.13 -17.58
N SER A 59 -15.50 34.08 -16.68
CA SER A 59 -16.06 35.26 -16.01
C SER A 59 -15.22 35.79 -14.84
N GLY A 60 -14.04 35.22 -14.57
CA GLY A 60 -13.14 35.65 -13.50
C GLY A 60 -13.49 35.11 -12.11
N LYS A 61 -14.46 34.21 -11.97
CA LYS A 61 -14.86 33.62 -10.68
C LYS A 61 -13.97 32.42 -10.36
N THR A 62 -13.34 32.43 -9.20
CA THR A 62 -12.56 31.26 -8.72
C THR A 62 -13.49 30.24 -8.07
N LEU A 63 -13.38 29.00 -8.53
CA LEU A 63 -14.08 27.82 -8.05
C LEU A 63 -13.10 26.91 -7.35
N TYR A 64 -13.55 26.32 -6.26
CA TYR A 64 -12.82 25.26 -5.59
C TYR A 64 -13.52 23.93 -5.83
N PHE A 65 -12.79 22.84 -5.87
CA PHE A 65 -13.36 21.49 -5.90
C PHE A 65 -12.31 20.50 -5.46
N GLY A 66 -12.75 19.36 -4.96
CA GLY A 66 -11.81 18.42 -4.38
C GLY A 66 -12.47 17.37 -3.53
N ARG A 67 -11.63 16.64 -2.82
CA ARG A 67 -12.06 15.61 -1.87
C ARG A 67 -11.23 15.73 -0.60
N PHE A 68 -11.80 15.25 0.48
CA PHE A 68 -11.12 15.13 1.75
C PHE A 68 -11.51 13.83 2.43
N GLY A 69 -10.72 13.43 3.41
CA GLY A 69 -10.96 12.17 4.07
C GLY A 69 -10.08 11.91 5.28
N ASN A 70 -10.35 10.76 5.89
CA ASN A 70 -9.64 10.23 7.04
C ASN A 70 -9.40 8.74 6.80
N TRP A 71 -8.14 8.34 6.71
CA TRP A 71 -7.75 6.96 6.44
C TRP A 71 -8.16 5.98 7.54
N ARG A 72 -8.31 6.43 8.81
CA ARG A 72 -8.72 5.58 9.93
C ARG A 72 -10.21 5.26 9.92
N GLN A 73 -11.01 6.17 9.38
CA GLN A 73 -12.47 6.09 9.36
C GLN A 73 -13.04 5.72 7.99
N ASP A 74 -12.16 5.41 7.02
CA ASP A 74 -12.51 5.20 5.61
C ASP A 74 -13.37 6.33 5.02
N LEU A 75 -13.18 7.55 5.51
CA LEU A 75 -13.92 8.73 5.07
C LEU A 75 -13.35 9.24 3.73
N ASN A 76 -14.22 9.46 2.73
CA ASN A 76 -13.84 9.98 1.42
C ASN A 76 -14.96 10.82 0.78
N GLU A 77 -15.07 12.08 1.21
CA GLU A 77 -16.12 13.01 0.76
C GLU A 77 -15.64 13.97 -0.32
N LYS A 78 -16.59 14.49 -1.10
CA LYS A 78 -16.36 15.62 -2.01
C LYS A 78 -16.69 16.92 -1.27
N PHE A 79 -15.93 17.98 -1.52
CA PHE A 79 -16.33 19.31 -1.05
C PHE A 79 -17.68 19.70 -1.67
N LYS A 80 -18.63 20.06 -0.82
CA LYS A 80 -19.94 20.60 -1.18
C LYS A 80 -19.81 22.12 -1.18
N LEU A 81 -19.87 22.75 -2.34
CA LEU A 81 -19.79 24.21 -2.44
C LEU A 81 -21.11 24.75 -2.98
N LYS A 82 -21.61 25.80 -2.34
CA LYS A 82 -22.88 26.41 -2.75
C LYS A 82 -22.69 27.28 -3.99
N GLY A 83 -23.64 27.17 -4.93
CA GLY A 83 -23.93 28.24 -5.88
C GLY A 83 -23.15 28.27 -7.20
N VAL A 84 -22.56 27.16 -7.67
CA VAL A 84 -21.95 27.14 -9.01
C VAL A 84 -22.29 25.87 -9.80
N ARG A 85 -22.97 26.05 -10.93
CA ARG A 85 -23.12 25.03 -11.97
C ARG A 85 -22.14 25.35 -13.09
N LEU A 86 -21.17 24.47 -13.31
CA LEU A 86 -20.31 24.52 -14.48
C LEU A 86 -21.17 24.38 -15.75
N THR A 87 -20.85 25.14 -16.79
CA THR A 87 -21.44 24.92 -18.13
C THR A 87 -21.04 23.55 -18.67
N ALA A 88 -21.72 23.07 -19.72
CA ALA A 88 -21.34 21.79 -20.35
C ALA A 88 -19.89 21.83 -20.86
N GLU A 89 -19.51 22.93 -21.54
CA GLU A 89 -18.16 23.15 -22.06
C GLU A 89 -17.10 23.19 -20.95
N GLU A 90 -17.38 23.85 -19.83
CA GLU A 90 -16.45 23.89 -18.69
C GLU A 90 -16.26 22.51 -18.07
N ARG A 91 -17.32 21.68 -18.00
CA ARG A 91 -17.21 20.30 -17.51
C ARG A 91 -16.40 19.43 -18.44
N GLU A 92 -16.60 19.55 -19.76
CA GLU A 92 -15.83 18.80 -20.77
C GLU A 92 -14.35 19.17 -20.73
N LEU A 93 -14.04 20.47 -20.68
CA LEU A 93 -12.65 20.95 -20.55
C LEU A 93 -12.00 20.43 -19.26
N MET A 94 -12.73 20.41 -18.14
CA MET A 94 -12.25 19.84 -16.87
C MET A 94 -12.04 18.34 -16.96
N HIS A 95 -12.96 17.60 -17.58
CA HIS A 95 -12.83 16.16 -17.77
C HIS A 95 -11.60 15.84 -18.61
N ALA A 96 -11.43 16.53 -19.74
CA ALA A 96 -10.26 16.39 -20.61
C ALA A 96 -8.94 16.66 -19.86
N ARG A 97 -8.88 17.74 -19.04
CA ARG A 97 -7.72 18.03 -18.19
C ARG A 97 -7.46 16.94 -17.15
N GLN A 98 -8.50 16.39 -16.54
CA GLN A 98 -8.37 15.30 -15.57
C GLN A 98 -7.86 14.02 -16.24
N GLU A 99 -8.38 13.69 -17.43
CA GLU A 99 -7.93 12.53 -18.20
C GLU A 99 -6.48 12.69 -18.67
N GLU A 100 -6.10 13.86 -19.15
CA GLU A 100 -4.72 14.15 -19.53
C GLU A 100 -3.78 14.07 -18.33
N ALA A 101 -4.18 14.65 -17.19
CA ALA A 101 -3.40 14.58 -15.95
C ALA A 101 -3.26 13.14 -15.45
N LYS A 102 -4.34 12.34 -15.48
CA LYS A 102 -4.31 10.90 -15.18
C LYS A 102 -3.37 10.15 -16.11
N ARG A 103 -3.43 10.43 -17.42
CA ARG A 103 -2.56 9.81 -18.44
C ARG A 103 -1.08 10.16 -18.20
N LYS A 104 -0.77 11.43 -17.94
CA LYS A 104 0.59 11.88 -17.61
C LYS A 104 1.11 11.25 -16.31
N ALA A 105 0.27 11.18 -15.28
CA ALA A 105 0.61 10.53 -14.01
C ALA A 105 0.87 9.03 -14.19
N ALA A 106 0.01 8.33 -14.94
CA ALA A 106 0.17 6.92 -15.26
C ALA A 106 1.46 6.65 -16.06
N ALA A 107 1.76 7.47 -17.06
CA ALA A 107 3.00 7.36 -17.83
C ALA A 107 4.24 7.58 -16.96
N LYS A 108 4.22 8.58 -16.06
CA LYS A 108 5.31 8.83 -15.11
C LYS A 108 5.50 7.67 -14.13
N ALA A 109 4.39 7.11 -13.61
CA ALA A 109 4.43 5.95 -12.72
C ALA A 109 4.98 4.71 -13.43
N ALA A 110 4.54 4.45 -14.67
CA ALA A 110 5.04 3.33 -15.47
C ALA A 110 6.55 3.45 -15.74
N TYR A 111 7.03 4.65 -16.11
CA TYR A 111 8.46 4.90 -16.29
C TYR A 111 9.25 4.69 -15.00
N ALA A 112 8.75 5.20 -13.87
CA ALA A 112 9.38 4.99 -12.56
C ALA A 112 9.44 3.50 -12.18
N ALA A 113 8.35 2.76 -12.39
CA ALA A 113 8.28 1.32 -12.14
C ALA A 113 9.27 0.53 -13.01
N GLN A 114 9.41 0.88 -14.30
CA GLN A 114 10.40 0.27 -15.18
C GLN A 114 11.83 0.52 -14.70
N ARG A 115 12.14 1.75 -14.30
CA ARG A 115 13.47 2.11 -13.74
C ARG A 115 13.73 1.38 -12.43
N ALA A 116 12.72 1.25 -11.57
CA ALA A 116 12.81 0.51 -10.32
C ALA A 116 13.08 -0.98 -10.56
N ALA A 117 12.34 -1.63 -11.46
CA ALA A 117 12.53 -3.02 -11.84
C ALA A 117 13.96 -3.29 -12.37
N GLN A 118 14.47 -2.41 -13.25
CA GLN A 118 15.84 -2.51 -13.76
C GLN A 118 16.89 -2.33 -12.64
N GLY A 119 16.66 -1.40 -11.71
CA GLY A 119 17.53 -1.20 -10.54
C GLY A 119 17.55 -2.42 -9.61
N ALA A 120 16.37 -2.99 -9.36
CA ALA A 120 16.19 -4.20 -8.57
C ALA A 120 16.92 -5.39 -9.20
N ALA A 121 16.76 -5.61 -10.51
CA ALA A 121 17.42 -6.70 -11.23
C ALA A 121 18.96 -6.61 -11.14
N ARG A 122 19.53 -5.43 -11.41
CA ARG A 122 20.99 -5.22 -11.31
C ARG A 122 21.54 -5.46 -9.91
N LEU A 123 20.81 -5.05 -8.87
CA LEU A 123 21.22 -5.33 -7.50
C LEU A 123 21.09 -6.82 -7.21
N TRP A 124 19.96 -7.43 -7.57
CA TRP A 124 19.63 -8.82 -7.31
C TRP A 124 20.73 -9.77 -7.81
N GLU A 125 21.21 -9.58 -9.03
CA GLU A 125 22.28 -10.37 -9.65
C GLU A 125 23.60 -10.36 -8.88
N ARG A 126 23.90 -9.29 -8.14
CA ARG A 126 25.15 -9.11 -7.39
C ARG A 126 25.07 -9.62 -5.95
N LEU A 127 23.88 -9.94 -5.46
CA LEU A 127 23.69 -10.42 -4.10
C LEU A 127 24.08 -11.89 -4.00
N SER A 128 24.64 -12.27 -2.85
CA SER A 128 25.06 -13.64 -2.59
C SER A 128 23.86 -14.51 -2.23
N GLU A 129 23.85 -15.75 -2.69
CA GLU A 129 22.88 -16.76 -2.26
C GLU A 129 23.23 -17.37 -0.90
N LYS A 130 24.46 -17.14 -0.41
CA LYS A 130 24.96 -17.61 0.88
C LYS A 130 25.33 -16.45 1.78
N GLY A 131 25.00 -16.54 3.06
CA GLY A 131 25.36 -15.53 4.04
C GLY A 131 24.68 -15.74 5.37
N LYS A 132 24.73 -14.72 6.22
CA LYS A 132 24.04 -14.65 7.51
C LYS A 132 23.23 -13.37 7.60
N ALA A 133 22.07 -13.43 8.23
CA ALA A 133 21.21 -12.28 8.44
C ALA A 133 20.59 -12.37 9.85
N PRO A 134 20.94 -11.46 10.79
CA PRO A 134 20.47 -11.50 12.17
C PRO A 134 18.94 -11.56 12.34
N TYR A 135 18.20 -10.98 11.38
CA TYR A 135 16.74 -11.08 11.35
C TYR A 135 16.25 -12.53 11.27
N LEU A 136 16.88 -13.36 10.44
CA LEU A 136 16.47 -14.76 10.23
C LEU A 136 16.69 -15.57 11.52
N ASP A 137 17.83 -15.35 12.19
CA ASP A 137 18.14 -15.97 13.48
C ASP A 137 17.13 -15.56 14.56
N ARG A 138 16.83 -14.25 14.66
CA ARG A 138 15.81 -13.72 15.61
C ARG A 138 14.42 -14.29 15.34
N LYS A 139 14.08 -14.54 14.08
CA LYS A 139 12.80 -15.13 13.67
C LYS A 139 12.81 -16.65 13.65
N GLN A 140 13.96 -17.28 13.94
CA GLN A 140 14.15 -18.73 13.94
C GLN A 140 13.73 -19.40 12.62
N ILE A 141 14.07 -18.76 11.50
CA ILE A 141 13.74 -19.22 10.14
C ILE A 141 14.99 -19.28 9.27
N VAL A 142 14.90 -20.01 8.16
CA VAL A 142 15.95 -20.08 7.13
C VAL A 142 15.71 -19.08 5.98
N GLY A 143 16.79 -18.72 5.27
CA GLY A 143 16.72 -17.84 4.10
C GLY A 143 16.31 -18.60 2.85
N ILE A 144 15.01 -18.66 2.54
CA ILE A 144 14.47 -19.33 1.34
C ILE A 144 13.96 -18.29 0.35
N GLY A 145 14.35 -18.42 -0.92
CA GLY A 145 13.88 -17.51 -1.99
C GLY A 145 14.44 -16.09 -1.91
N GLY A 146 15.29 -15.77 -0.94
CA GLY A 146 15.98 -14.49 -0.79
C GLY A 146 17.49 -14.58 -0.99
N ARG A 147 18.18 -13.42 -0.95
CA ARG A 147 19.63 -13.29 -1.07
C ARG A 147 20.21 -12.40 0.03
N TYR A 148 21.50 -12.57 0.31
CA TYR A 148 22.24 -11.88 1.35
C TYR A 148 22.94 -10.64 0.79
N GLY A 149 22.66 -9.49 1.42
CA GLY A 149 23.28 -8.22 1.13
C GLY A 149 24.28 -7.78 2.20
N TYR A 150 24.98 -6.68 1.91
CA TYR A 150 25.96 -6.09 2.82
C TYR A 150 25.32 -5.62 4.14
N GLY A 151 26.10 -5.69 5.23
CA GLY A 151 25.69 -5.22 6.55
C GLY A 151 24.60 -6.07 7.21
N GLY A 152 24.57 -7.39 6.94
CA GLY A 152 23.61 -8.32 7.54
C GLY A 152 22.17 -8.17 7.03
N ARG A 153 22.00 -7.51 5.87
CA ARG A 153 20.67 -7.33 5.24
C ARG A 153 20.28 -8.59 4.48
N PHE A 154 19.01 -8.95 4.55
CA PHE A 154 18.41 -9.99 3.72
C PHE A 154 17.47 -9.36 2.71
N MET A 155 17.52 -9.82 1.47
CA MET A 155 16.80 -9.24 0.35
C MET A 155 15.81 -10.27 -0.19
N VAL A 156 14.52 -9.96 -0.14
CA VAL A 156 13.45 -10.82 -0.67
C VAL A 156 12.99 -10.25 -2.01
N PRO A 157 12.97 -11.03 -3.10
CA PRO A 157 12.58 -10.54 -4.40
C PRO A 157 11.07 -10.33 -4.47
N MET A 158 10.65 -9.17 -4.97
CA MET A 158 9.25 -8.86 -5.22
C MET A 158 8.98 -8.98 -6.71
N ARG A 159 8.17 -9.96 -7.11
CA ARG A 159 7.89 -10.30 -8.51
C ARG A 159 6.40 -10.19 -8.78
N THR A 160 6.04 -9.69 -9.95
CA THR A 160 4.70 -9.90 -10.52
C THR A 160 4.76 -11.04 -11.52
N LEU A 161 3.63 -11.42 -12.13
CA LEU A 161 3.61 -12.33 -13.28
C LEU A 161 4.47 -11.86 -14.46
N LYS A 162 4.86 -10.56 -14.48
CA LYS A 162 5.72 -9.96 -15.51
C LYS A 162 7.22 -10.00 -15.16
N GLY A 163 7.58 -10.42 -13.95
CA GLY A 163 8.97 -10.49 -13.49
C GLY A 163 9.27 -9.62 -12.25
N LEU A 164 10.56 -9.44 -11.97
CA LEU A 164 11.06 -8.72 -10.79
C LEU A 164 10.74 -7.22 -10.90
N VAL A 165 10.05 -6.69 -9.88
CA VAL A 165 9.65 -5.27 -9.82
C VAL A 165 10.36 -4.51 -8.71
N GLY A 166 10.87 -5.21 -7.70
CA GLY A 166 11.52 -4.62 -6.53
C GLY A 166 12.08 -5.67 -5.58
N LEU A 167 12.55 -5.22 -4.43
CA LEU A 167 13.06 -6.03 -3.33
C LEU A 167 12.44 -5.53 -2.02
N GLN A 168 12.08 -6.45 -1.13
CA GLN A 168 11.92 -6.14 0.28
C GLN A 168 13.30 -6.28 0.94
N ILE A 169 13.79 -5.18 1.49
CA ILE A 169 15.00 -5.15 2.30
C ILE A 169 14.59 -5.46 3.74
N ILE A 170 15.22 -6.48 4.31
CA ILE A 170 15.13 -6.82 5.72
C ILE A 170 16.45 -6.44 6.39
N TYR A 171 16.38 -5.52 7.35
CA TYR A 171 17.51 -5.01 8.10
C TYR A 171 17.83 -5.92 9.29
N PRO A 172 19.10 -5.96 9.74
CA PRO A 172 19.48 -6.74 10.92
C PRO A 172 18.69 -6.32 12.17
N GLU A 173 18.42 -5.01 12.29
CA GLU A 173 17.73 -4.38 13.41
C GLU A 173 16.68 -3.38 12.91
N LYS A 174 15.80 -2.95 13.80
CA LYS A 174 14.82 -1.90 13.51
C LYS A 174 15.55 -0.59 13.30
N GLN A 175 15.20 0.13 12.23
CA GLN A 175 15.82 1.44 11.98
C GLN A 175 15.34 2.47 13.02
N PRO A 176 16.24 3.29 13.60
CA PRO A 176 15.89 4.23 14.66
C PRO A 176 14.83 5.28 14.28
N ASP A 177 14.80 5.68 13.01
CA ASP A 177 13.92 6.72 12.47
C ASP A 177 12.48 6.25 12.24
N THR A 178 12.31 5.01 11.81
CA THR A 178 11.01 4.43 11.43
C THR A 178 10.50 3.39 12.42
N GLY A 179 11.37 2.84 13.27
CA GLY A 179 11.08 1.69 14.13
C GLY A 179 10.83 0.38 13.37
N ARG A 180 11.15 0.33 12.07
CA ARG A 180 10.88 -0.82 11.19
C ARG A 180 12.18 -1.52 10.80
N ASP A 181 12.15 -2.84 10.74
CA ASP A 181 13.25 -3.67 10.24
C ASP A 181 13.05 -4.09 8.76
N LYS A 182 12.02 -3.56 8.09
CA LYS A 182 11.70 -3.88 6.68
C LYS A 182 11.42 -2.61 5.89
N ALA A 183 11.91 -2.56 4.65
CA ALA A 183 11.59 -1.51 3.70
C ALA A 183 11.46 -2.07 2.29
N TYR A 184 10.85 -1.28 1.41
CA TYR A 184 10.67 -1.61 0.00
C TYR A 184 11.60 -0.77 -0.86
N TRP A 185 12.23 -1.40 -1.85
CA TRP A 185 13.18 -0.73 -2.72
C TRP A 185 13.17 -1.32 -4.14
N PRO A 186 13.33 -0.52 -5.21
CA PRO A 186 13.44 0.95 -5.22
C PRO A 186 12.12 1.69 -5.04
N TYR A 187 12.20 2.98 -4.70
CA TYR A 187 11.04 3.87 -4.73
C TYR A 187 10.42 3.89 -6.15
N GLY A 188 9.08 3.90 -6.21
CA GLY A 188 8.35 3.86 -7.48
C GLY A 188 8.16 2.45 -8.07
N MET A 189 8.63 1.39 -7.40
CA MET A 189 8.35 0.01 -7.81
C MET A 189 6.84 -0.30 -7.83
N GLN A 190 6.43 -1.19 -8.73
CA GLN A 190 5.06 -1.71 -8.78
C GLN A 190 4.85 -2.75 -7.68
N LYS A 191 4.44 -2.30 -6.49
CA LYS A 191 4.23 -3.17 -5.33
C LYS A 191 2.97 -4.03 -5.44
N GLU A 192 1.88 -3.47 -5.95
CA GLU A 192 0.58 -4.15 -6.00
C GLU A 192 0.66 -5.42 -6.87
N GLY A 193 0.19 -6.53 -6.31
CA GLY A 193 0.27 -7.86 -6.92
C GLY A 193 1.68 -8.46 -6.95
N ALA A 194 2.68 -7.81 -6.34
CA ALA A 194 4.02 -8.36 -6.24
C ALA A 194 4.09 -9.38 -5.10
N PHE A 195 4.75 -10.51 -5.34
CA PHE A 195 4.91 -11.62 -4.41
C PHE A 195 6.33 -12.19 -4.44
N CYS A 196 6.70 -12.93 -3.40
CA CYS A 196 7.80 -13.89 -3.44
C CYS A 196 7.21 -15.30 -3.35
N LEU A 197 7.42 -16.13 -4.38
CA LEU A 197 6.99 -17.51 -4.38
C LEU A 197 8.13 -18.40 -3.89
N ILE A 198 7.85 -19.24 -2.90
CA ILE A 198 8.76 -20.24 -2.37
C ILE A 198 8.10 -21.63 -2.40
N GLY A 199 8.93 -22.67 -2.34
CA GLY A 199 8.49 -24.06 -2.44
C GLY A 199 8.35 -24.56 -3.88
N PRO A 200 7.97 -25.83 -4.05
CA PRO A 200 7.82 -26.45 -5.36
C PRO A 200 6.63 -25.85 -6.11
N ARG A 201 6.60 -26.05 -7.42
CA ARG A 201 5.38 -25.84 -8.20
C ARG A 201 4.32 -26.82 -7.66
N PRO A 202 3.09 -26.38 -7.35
CA PRO A 202 2.09 -27.28 -6.82
C PRO A 202 1.71 -28.33 -7.90
N GLU A 203 1.42 -29.56 -7.48
CA GLU A 203 0.83 -30.62 -8.30
C GLU A 203 -0.72 -30.57 -8.29
N PRO A 204 -1.43 -31.13 -9.29
CA PRO A 204 -2.90 -31.08 -9.36
C PRO A 204 -3.58 -31.44 -8.04
N GLY A 205 -4.39 -30.52 -7.52
CA GLY A 205 -5.08 -30.67 -6.22
C GLY A 205 -4.32 -30.10 -5.02
N GLU A 206 -3.01 -29.86 -5.12
CA GLU A 206 -2.24 -29.22 -4.06
C GLU A 206 -2.56 -27.72 -3.94
N PRO A 207 -2.63 -27.18 -2.72
CA PRO A 207 -2.95 -25.79 -2.48
C PRO A 207 -1.76 -24.86 -2.76
N VAL A 208 -2.08 -23.59 -3.01
CA VAL A 208 -1.13 -22.48 -2.90
C VAL A 208 -1.45 -21.72 -1.62
N LEU A 209 -0.51 -21.69 -0.69
CA LEU A 209 -0.63 -20.92 0.54
C LEU A 209 -0.25 -19.46 0.25
N ILE A 210 -0.98 -18.51 0.83
CA ILE A 210 -0.72 -17.09 0.67
C ILE A 210 -0.51 -16.48 2.06
N ALA A 211 0.68 -15.98 2.31
CA ALA A 211 1.08 -15.41 3.60
C ALA A 211 1.33 -13.91 3.48
N GLU A 212 1.02 -13.16 4.53
CA GLU A 212 1.32 -11.72 4.58
C GLU A 212 2.84 -11.48 4.65
N GLY A 213 3.51 -11.99 5.68
CA GLY A 213 4.92 -11.72 5.95
C GLY A 213 5.87 -12.80 5.45
N TYR A 214 7.12 -12.40 5.16
CA TYR A 214 8.18 -13.34 4.77
C TYR A 214 8.44 -14.44 5.81
N ALA A 215 8.47 -14.07 7.10
CA ALA A 215 8.74 -15.05 8.16
C ALA A 215 7.63 -16.10 8.26
N THR A 216 6.37 -15.65 8.27
CA THR A 216 5.19 -16.52 8.25
C THR A 216 5.19 -17.42 7.02
N GLY A 217 5.49 -16.88 5.84
CA GLY A 217 5.56 -17.68 4.61
C GLY A 217 6.62 -18.78 4.67
N VAL A 218 7.82 -18.46 5.18
CA VAL A 218 8.87 -19.47 5.38
C VAL A 218 8.46 -20.52 6.41
N SER A 219 7.86 -20.13 7.53
CA SER A 219 7.38 -21.06 8.54
C SER A 219 6.31 -22.01 7.98
N LEU A 220 5.38 -21.51 7.18
CA LEU A 220 4.38 -22.32 6.48
C LEU A 220 5.02 -23.32 5.52
N TYR A 221 6.00 -22.88 4.74
CA TYR A 221 6.74 -23.77 3.84
C TYR A 221 7.48 -24.86 4.63
N MET A 222 8.18 -24.49 5.70
CA MET A 222 8.90 -25.45 6.55
C MET A 222 7.95 -26.47 7.20
N ALA A 223 6.72 -26.07 7.53
CA ALA A 223 5.74 -26.95 8.17
C ALA A 223 4.99 -27.84 7.17
N THR A 224 4.79 -27.39 5.92
CA THR A 224 3.87 -28.05 4.98
C THR A 224 4.51 -28.56 3.70
N GLY A 225 5.67 -28.04 3.31
CA GLY A 225 6.29 -28.28 2.00
C GLY A 225 5.52 -27.71 0.81
N CYS A 226 4.37 -27.04 1.03
CA CYS A 226 3.50 -26.53 -0.04
C CYS A 226 4.08 -25.28 -0.71
N ALA A 227 3.59 -24.96 -1.91
CA ALA A 227 3.88 -23.68 -2.55
C ALA A 227 3.35 -22.52 -1.69
N VAL A 228 4.19 -21.52 -1.40
CA VAL A 228 3.80 -20.35 -0.60
C VAL A 228 4.11 -19.04 -1.33
N ALA A 229 3.08 -18.23 -1.55
CA ALA A 229 3.20 -16.87 -2.07
C ALA A 229 3.18 -15.85 -0.91
N ILE A 230 4.27 -15.09 -0.79
CA ILE A 230 4.43 -14.06 0.24
C ILE A 230 3.98 -12.72 -0.34
N ALA A 231 2.94 -12.11 0.24
CA ALA A 231 2.29 -10.89 -0.26
C ALA A 231 2.88 -9.59 0.30
N PHE A 232 3.74 -9.67 1.31
CA PHE A 232 4.45 -8.57 1.98
C PHE A 232 3.63 -7.67 2.91
N ASP A 233 2.32 -7.50 2.68
CA ASP A 233 1.38 -6.85 3.60
C ASP A 233 -0.08 -7.20 3.29
N ALA A 234 -0.95 -6.99 4.29
CA ALA A 234 -2.38 -7.29 4.24
C ALA A 234 -3.11 -6.74 3.00
N GLY A 235 -2.81 -5.50 2.61
CA GLY A 235 -3.44 -4.85 1.45
C GLY A 235 -3.09 -5.49 0.11
N ASN A 236 -2.08 -6.36 0.07
CA ASN A 236 -1.61 -7.02 -1.13
C ASN A 236 -2.06 -8.49 -1.24
N LEU A 237 -2.73 -9.03 -0.22
CA LEU A 237 -3.22 -10.42 -0.20
C LEU A 237 -4.18 -10.69 -1.37
N LEU A 238 -5.19 -9.84 -1.59
CA LEU A 238 -6.16 -10.01 -2.68
C LEU A 238 -5.49 -9.89 -4.07
N PRO A 239 -4.70 -8.85 -4.39
CA PRO A 239 -3.96 -8.79 -5.66
C PRO A 239 -3.06 -10.02 -5.92
N VAL A 240 -2.35 -10.50 -4.89
CA VAL A 240 -1.49 -11.69 -5.01
C VAL A 240 -2.33 -12.95 -5.20
N GLY A 241 -3.46 -13.09 -4.51
CA GLY A 241 -4.40 -14.20 -4.74
C GLY A 241 -4.91 -14.27 -6.17
N LYS A 242 -5.26 -13.12 -6.77
CA LYS A 242 -5.63 -13.05 -8.20
C LYS A 242 -4.49 -13.49 -9.12
N ALA A 243 -3.26 -13.07 -8.81
CA ALA A 243 -2.08 -13.51 -9.55
C ALA A 243 -1.87 -15.03 -9.45
N MET A 244 -2.05 -15.62 -8.26
CA MET A 244 -1.92 -17.07 -8.05
C MET A 244 -3.03 -17.87 -8.75
N GLN A 245 -4.27 -17.37 -8.77
CA GLN A 245 -5.35 -17.96 -9.59
C GLN A 245 -5.03 -17.99 -11.08
N THR A 246 -4.31 -16.97 -11.57
CA THR A 246 -3.92 -16.85 -12.97
C THR A 246 -2.77 -17.80 -13.31
N GLU A 247 -1.75 -17.86 -12.43
CA GLU A 247 -0.57 -18.72 -12.61
C GLU A 247 -0.86 -20.21 -12.36
N TYR A 248 -1.73 -20.50 -11.39
CA TYR A 248 -2.13 -21.85 -10.98
C TYR A 248 -3.64 -22.02 -11.02
N PRO A 249 -4.24 -22.07 -12.23
CA PRO A 249 -5.67 -22.31 -12.37
C PRO A 249 -6.09 -23.60 -11.65
N SER A 250 -7.28 -23.58 -11.05
CA SER A 250 -7.89 -24.74 -10.36
C SER A 250 -7.15 -25.21 -9.10
N ARG A 251 -6.17 -24.47 -8.58
CA ARG A 251 -5.55 -24.78 -7.28
C ARG A 251 -6.27 -24.10 -6.14
N PRO A 252 -6.54 -24.82 -5.02
CA PRO A 252 -7.08 -24.19 -3.83
C PRO A 252 -6.14 -23.09 -3.34
N LEU A 253 -6.68 -21.90 -3.10
CA LEU A 253 -5.94 -20.84 -2.43
C LEU A 253 -6.26 -20.87 -0.95
N ILE A 254 -5.22 -20.87 -0.11
CA ILE A 254 -5.36 -20.82 1.35
C ILE A 254 -4.64 -19.57 1.84
N PHE A 255 -5.39 -18.61 2.34
CA PHE A 255 -4.87 -17.40 2.94
C PHE A 255 -4.54 -17.66 4.41
N CYS A 256 -3.29 -17.45 4.77
CA CYS A 256 -2.77 -17.67 6.12
C CYS A 256 -2.54 -16.32 6.78
N GLY A 257 -3.40 -15.96 7.73
CA GLY A 257 -3.24 -14.74 8.53
C GLY A 257 -2.27 -14.95 9.69
N ASP A 258 -1.56 -13.90 10.10
CA ASP A 258 -0.90 -13.88 11.41
C ASP A 258 -1.93 -13.58 12.50
N ASP A 259 -1.83 -14.20 13.67
CA ASP A 259 -2.63 -13.85 14.85
C ASP A 259 -2.00 -12.66 15.60
N ASP A 260 -1.99 -11.48 14.98
CA ASP A 260 -1.52 -10.25 15.62
C ASP A 260 -2.67 -9.57 16.38
N TRP A 261 -3.11 -10.21 17.47
CA TRP A 261 -4.16 -9.73 18.38
C TRP A 261 -3.80 -8.43 19.14
N LYS A 262 -2.55 -7.95 19.03
CA LYS A 262 -2.07 -6.77 19.75
C LYS A 262 -2.50 -5.44 19.15
N THR A 263 -3.10 -5.46 17.96
CA THR A 263 -3.59 -4.24 17.32
C THR A 263 -5.02 -3.96 17.84
N THR A 264 -5.28 -2.75 18.30
CA THR A 264 -6.59 -2.34 18.85
C THR A 264 -7.22 -1.24 18.00
N ARG A 265 -8.56 -1.23 17.92
CA ARG A 265 -9.31 -0.08 17.40
C ARG A 265 -9.24 1.09 18.38
N GLN A 266 -9.72 2.26 17.96
CA GLN A 266 -9.82 3.45 18.82
C GLN A 266 -10.70 3.23 20.06
N ASP A 267 -11.67 2.31 20.00
CA ASP A 267 -12.52 1.90 21.11
C ASP A 267 -11.86 0.88 22.07
N GLY A 268 -10.60 0.50 21.81
CA GLY A 268 -9.86 -0.48 22.60
C GLY A 268 -10.14 -1.94 22.26
N SER A 269 -11.06 -2.24 21.35
CA SER A 269 -11.35 -3.62 20.92
C SER A 269 -10.19 -4.20 20.09
N PRO A 270 -9.88 -5.51 20.24
CA PRO A 270 -8.90 -6.17 19.39
C PRO A 270 -9.31 -6.09 17.91
N TRP A 271 -8.37 -5.75 17.05
CA TRP A 271 -8.58 -5.70 15.61
C TRP A 271 -7.36 -6.22 14.88
N ASN A 272 -7.53 -7.31 14.13
CA ASN A 272 -6.48 -7.88 13.31
C ASN A 272 -6.73 -7.52 11.83
N PRO A 273 -6.15 -6.41 11.32
CA PRO A 273 -6.32 -6.00 9.93
C PRO A 273 -5.83 -7.06 8.93
N GLY A 274 -4.77 -7.81 9.29
CA GLY A 274 -4.23 -8.89 8.46
C GLY A 274 -5.21 -10.05 8.31
N ALA A 275 -5.82 -10.49 9.42
CA ALA A 275 -6.87 -11.51 9.41
C ALA A 275 -8.08 -11.09 8.58
N GLN A 276 -8.59 -9.86 8.76
CA GLN A 276 -9.73 -9.37 7.98
C GLN A 276 -9.41 -9.30 6.49
N ALA A 277 -8.20 -8.84 6.12
CA ALA A 277 -7.80 -8.78 4.72
C ALA A 277 -7.65 -10.18 4.10
N ALA A 278 -7.12 -11.14 4.85
CA ALA A 278 -6.99 -12.53 4.44
C ALA A 278 -8.37 -13.21 4.25
N GLU A 279 -9.28 -13.03 5.21
CA GLU A 279 -10.66 -13.53 5.14
C GLU A 279 -11.42 -12.92 3.95
N ASN A 280 -11.30 -11.60 3.76
CA ASN A 280 -11.91 -10.91 2.63
C ASN A 280 -11.36 -11.44 1.29
N ALA A 281 -10.04 -11.64 1.18
CA ALA A 281 -9.41 -12.17 -0.01
C ALA A 281 -9.86 -13.62 -0.29
N ALA A 282 -9.94 -14.47 0.74
CA ALA A 282 -10.46 -15.83 0.64
C ALA A 282 -11.91 -15.83 0.14
N THR A 283 -12.76 -14.99 0.71
CA THR A 283 -14.17 -14.87 0.33
C THR A 283 -14.33 -14.44 -1.13
N ILE A 284 -13.61 -13.39 -1.56
CA ILE A 284 -13.69 -12.86 -2.93
C ILE A 284 -13.20 -13.89 -3.97
N LEU A 285 -12.20 -14.68 -3.61
CA LEU A 285 -11.53 -15.59 -4.53
C LEU A 285 -12.00 -17.05 -4.39
N GLY A 286 -12.98 -17.35 -3.54
CA GLY A 286 -13.43 -18.71 -3.27
C GLY A 286 -12.33 -19.61 -2.66
N GLY A 287 -11.42 -19.01 -1.90
CA GLY A 287 -10.35 -19.70 -1.17
C GLY A 287 -10.73 -20.02 0.27
N GLN A 288 -9.79 -20.57 1.01
CA GLN A 288 -9.90 -20.82 2.45
C GLN A 288 -9.07 -19.81 3.24
N PHE A 289 -9.45 -19.57 4.49
CA PHE A 289 -8.71 -18.73 5.42
C PHE A 289 -8.36 -19.51 6.68
N VAL A 290 -7.12 -19.39 7.14
CA VAL A 290 -6.62 -20.09 8.32
C VAL A 290 -5.84 -19.11 9.21
N LEU A 291 -6.05 -19.23 10.52
CA LEU A 291 -5.26 -18.59 11.57
C LEU A 291 -4.53 -19.63 12.40
N PRO A 292 -3.35 -19.31 12.96
CA PRO A 292 -2.69 -20.15 13.95
C PRO A 292 -3.60 -20.32 15.19
N ARG A 293 -3.52 -21.51 15.80
CA ARG A 293 -4.21 -21.86 17.05
C ARG A 293 -3.26 -21.76 18.24
#